data_AF-A0A3C1UXZ1-F1
#
_entry.id   AF-A0A3C1UXZ1-F1
#
_cell.length_a   1.000
_cell.length_b   1.000
_cell.length_c   1.000
_cell.angle_alpha   90.00
_cell.angle_beta   90.00
_cell.angle_gamma   90.00
#
_symmetry.space_group_name_H-M   'P 1'
#
loop_
_entity.id
_entity.type
_entity.pdbx_description
1 polymer ?
#
loop_
_entity_poly.entity_id
_entity_poly.type
_entity_poly.pdbx_seq_one_letter_code
_entity_poly.pdbx_strand_id
1 'polypeptide(L)'
;MAKELYNTPNLDELENGPWPSFVTGLKRLAQDDHAGASMVRDVLATLETSYVTKKGYWKGGTVGVIGYGGGVIPRFNELKDENGDYKFKDAAEFHTLRIQPPAGMHYTSDLLRTMCDTFVDNGGSGLIAFHGQSGDIMFQGATEETTQTIFNELNEIGFDMGGAGPAVRTGMSCVGAARCEMSNTNESAALRTLVNAFLDDMHRPALPYKMKFKVSGCANDCMNSIERSDFAT
;
A
#
# COMPACT_ATOMS: atom_id res chain seq x y z
N MET A 1 -3.79 29.06 -1.05
CA MET A 1 -4.24 29.33 0.35
C MET A 1 -4.39 27.98 1.01
N ALA A 2 -3.91 27.81 2.26
CA ALA A 2 -4.06 26.56 2.98
C ALA A 2 -5.55 26.18 3.07
N LYS A 3 -5.88 24.93 2.74
CA LYS A 3 -7.26 24.42 2.79
C LYS A 3 -7.62 24.16 4.25
N GLU A 4 -8.84 24.47 4.68
CA GLU A 4 -9.25 24.29 6.08
C GLU A 4 -9.23 22.80 6.44
N LEU A 5 -8.57 22.44 7.55
CA LEU A 5 -8.56 21.09 8.08
C LEU A 5 -9.65 20.93 9.14
N TYR A 6 -10.18 19.72 9.25
CA TYR A 6 -11.07 19.35 10.35
C TYR A 6 -10.37 19.51 11.70
N ASN A 7 -11.14 19.81 12.74
CA ASN A 7 -10.64 19.82 14.12
C ASN A 7 -10.37 18.38 14.56
N THR A 8 -9.10 18.05 14.85
CA THR A 8 -8.65 16.68 15.18
C THR A 8 -7.90 16.61 16.51
N PRO A 9 -8.50 17.01 17.64
CA PRO A 9 -7.76 17.21 18.89
C PRO A 9 -7.05 15.96 19.42
N ASN A 10 -7.58 14.75 19.20
CA ASN A 10 -6.89 13.53 19.61
C ASN A 10 -5.69 13.22 18.70
N LEU A 11 -5.81 13.46 17.39
CA LEU A 11 -4.69 13.29 16.46
C LEU A 11 -3.61 14.36 16.66
N ASP A 12 -4.00 15.58 17.03
CA ASP A 12 -3.06 16.69 17.27
C ASP A 12 -2.06 16.34 18.38
N GLU A 13 -2.48 15.59 19.41
CA GLU A 13 -1.58 15.10 20.46
C GLU A 13 -0.49 14.15 19.93
N LEU A 14 -0.72 13.48 18.80
CA LEU A 14 0.25 12.57 18.18
C LEU A 14 1.29 13.28 17.32
N GLU A 15 1.21 14.61 17.20
CA GLU A 15 2.27 15.43 16.61
C GLU A 15 3.38 15.75 17.63
N ASN A 16 3.11 15.54 18.92
CA ASN A 16 4.06 15.76 19.99
C ASN A 16 5.11 14.64 20.06
N GLY A 17 6.28 14.97 20.61
CA GLY A 17 7.36 14.01 20.87
C GLY A 17 8.38 13.89 19.74
N PRO A 18 9.42 13.05 19.92
CA PRO A 18 10.57 13.02 19.01
C PRO A 18 10.43 12.08 17.81
N TRP A 19 9.45 11.16 17.82
CA TRP A 19 9.26 10.20 16.73
C TRP A 19 8.56 10.88 15.54
N PRO A 20 8.93 10.62 14.28
CA PRO A 20 8.27 11.20 13.11
C PRO A 20 6.76 10.91 13.11
N SER A 21 5.95 11.95 13.29
CA SER A 21 4.50 11.80 13.39
C SER A 21 3.87 11.52 12.03
N PHE A 22 3.09 10.44 11.96
CA PHE A 22 2.27 10.16 10.79
C PHE A 22 1.14 11.20 10.62
N VAL A 23 0.67 11.82 11.72
CA VAL A 23 -0.37 12.86 11.68
C VAL A 23 0.17 14.11 10.99
N THR A 24 1.37 14.56 11.34
CA THR A 24 2.03 15.69 10.66
C THR A 24 2.21 15.40 9.17
N GLY A 25 2.60 14.18 8.80
CA GLY A 25 2.69 13.75 7.40
C GLY A 25 1.35 13.79 6.66
N LEU A 26 0.28 13.26 7.26
CA LEU A 26 -1.07 13.30 6.71
C LEU A 26 -1.62 14.72 6.59
N LYS A 27 -1.42 15.58 7.59
CA LYS A 27 -1.83 16.99 7.54
C LYS A 27 -1.11 17.76 6.45
N ARG A 28 0.18 17.49 6.24
CA ARG A 28 0.93 18.06 5.11
C ARG A 28 0.33 17.63 3.77
N LEU A 29 0.13 16.33 3.59
CA LEU A 29 -0.44 15.78 2.35
C LEU A 29 -1.87 16.27 2.09
N ALA A 30 -2.67 16.43 3.14
CA ALA A 30 -4.02 16.98 3.10
C ALA A 30 -4.08 18.45 2.64
N GLN A 31 -2.95 19.17 2.70
CA GLN A 31 -2.80 20.55 2.24
C GLN A 31 -2.29 20.66 0.80
N ASP A 32 -1.92 19.55 0.16
CA ASP A 32 -1.41 19.58 -1.21
C ASP A 32 -2.48 19.99 -2.22
N ASP A 33 -2.01 20.43 -3.39
CA ASP A 33 -2.87 21.00 -4.44
C ASP A 33 -3.42 19.98 -5.43
N HIS A 34 -2.88 18.75 -5.44
CA HIS A 34 -3.36 17.68 -6.32
C HIS A 34 -4.78 17.19 -5.92
N ALA A 35 -5.48 16.57 -6.87
CA ALA A 35 -6.90 16.23 -6.72
C ALA A 35 -7.16 15.28 -5.53
N GLY A 36 -6.33 14.26 -5.35
CA GLY A 36 -6.50 13.27 -4.27
C GLY A 36 -6.19 13.77 -2.85
N ALA A 37 -5.65 14.98 -2.66
CA ALA A 37 -5.37 15.52 -1.33
C ALA A 37 -6.64 15.70 -0.48
N SER A 38 -7.81 15.86 -1.11
CA SER A 38 -9.10 15.93 -0.42
C SER A 38 -9.46 14.62 0.28
N MET A 39 -9.13 13.47 -0.30
CA MET A 39 -9.32 12.17 0.34
C MET A 39 -8.58 12.11 1.68
N VAL A 40 -7.37 12.66 1.73
CA VAL A 40 -6.53 12.65 2.94
C VAL A 40 -7.11 13.54 4.04
N ARG A 41 -7.69 14.70 3.68
CA ARG A 41 -8.45 15.54 4.64
C ARG A 41 -9.59 14.77 5.28
N ASP A 42 -10.36 14.07 4.47
CA ASP A 42 -11.52 13.29 4.93
C ASP A 42 -11.12 12.03 5.71
N VAL A 43 -9.98 11.42 5.37
CA VAL A 43 -9.36 10.33 6.14
C VAL A 43 -8.93 10.80 7.52
N LEU A 44 -8.34 11.99 7.66
CA LEU A 44 -7.99 12.56 8.97
C LEU A 44 -9.23 12.70 9.86
N ALA A 45 -10.34 13.19 9.32
CA ALA A 45 -11.59 13.33 10.09
C ALA A 45 -12.25 11.98 10.43
N THR A 46 -12.17 11.01 9.51
CA THR A 46 -12.59 9.63 9.76
C THR A 46 -11.75 9.00 10.87
N LEU A 47 -10.44 9.24 10.85
CA LEU A 47 -9.51 8.72 11.84
C LEU A 47 -9.72 9.37 13.21
N GLU A 48 -9.91 10.69 13.29
CA GLU A 48 -10.27 11.38 14.54
C GLU A 48 -11.56 10.80 15.13
N THR A 49 -12.58 10.60 14.29
CA THR A 49 -13.83 9.95 14.72
C THR A 49 -13.55 8.55 15.29
N SER A 50 -12.64 7.80 14.67
CA SER A 50 -12.21 6.48 15.14
C SER A 50 -11.49 6.55 16.49
N TYR A 51 -10.70 7.60 16.76
CA TYR A 51 -10.05 7.83 18.06
C TYR A 51 -11.06 8.13 19.16
N VAL A 52 -12.06 8.97 18.87
CA VAL A 52 -13.13 9.32 19.82
C VAL A 52 -13.97 8.10 20.17
N THR A 53 -14.38 7.32 19.17
CA THR A 53 -15.33 6.20 19.37
C THR A 53 -14.67 4.85 19.59
N LYS A 54 -13.35 4.74 19.37
CA LYS A 54 -12.56 3.51 19.47
C LYS A 54 -13.08 2.39 18.55
N LYS A 55 -13.54 2.77 17.35
CA LYS A 55 -14.07 1.86 16.32
C LYS A 55 -13.45 2.17 14.96
N GLY A 56 -13.19 1.14 14.15
CA GLY A 56 -12.86 1.30 12.73
C GLY A 56 -14.11 1.47 11.87
N TYR A 57 -14.10 2.43 10.95
CA TYR A 57 -15.21 2.77 10.06
C TYR A 57 -14.95 2.42 8.60
N TRP A 58 -14.31 1.29 8.35
CA TRP A 58 -13.95 0.85 7.01
C TRP A 58 -14.46 -0.57 6.77
N LYS A 59 -15.34 -0.72 5.78
CA LYS A 59 -15.75 -2.02 5.27
C LYS A 59 -14.93 -2.42 4.05
N GLY A 60 -14.82 -3.73 3.82
CA GLY A 60 -14.30 -4.25 2.55
C GLY A 60 -15.34 -4.19 1.44
N GLY A 61 -14.92 -4.53 0.22
CA GLY A 61 -15.80 -4.73 -0.92
C GLY A 61 -15.04 -5.38 -2.07
N THR A 62 -15.41 -5.06 -3.30
CA THR A 62 -14.79 -5.64 -4.50
C THR A 62 -14.52 -4.53 -5.51
N VAL A 63 -13.24 -4.28 -5.76
CA VAL A 63 -12.71 -3.44 -6.84
C VAL A 63 -11.42 -4.10 -7.30
N GLY A 64 -11.14 -4.04 -8.59
CA GLY A 64 -9.96 -4.64 -9.21
C GLY A 64 -9.60 -3.93 -10.50
N VAL A 65 -8.72 -4.55 -11.28
CA VAL A 65 -8.35 -4.08 -12.62
C VAL A 65 -8.61 -5.17 -13.63
N ILE A 66 -8.83 -4.80 -14.88
CA ILE A 66 -9.10 -5.73 -15.96
C ILE A 66 -7.94 -6.72 -16.09
N GLY A 67 -8.27 -8.01 -16.11
CA GLY A 67 -7.32 -9.10 -16.30
C GLY A 67 -6.78 -9.73 -15.01
N TYR A 68 -6.91 -9.07 -13.86
CA TYR A 68 -6.40 -9.53 -12.56
C TYR A 68 -7.51 -9.65 -11.50
N GLY A 69 -7.45 -10.72 -10.71
CA GLY A 69 -8.39 -11.00 -9.62
C GLY A 69 -7.87 -10.65 -8.23
N GLY A 70 -6.66 -10.09 -8.13
CA GLY A 70 -6.02 -9.69 -6.87
C GLY A 70 -5.19 -8.42 -7.02
N GLY A 71 -4.71 -7.91 -5.89
CA GLY A 71 -3.76 -6.78 -5.81
C GLY A 71 -4.35 -5.44 -5.37
N VAL A 72 -5.65 -5.22 -5.57
CA VAL A 72 -6.39 -4.08 -5.00
C VAL A 72 -7.04 -4.49 -3.67
N ILE A 73 -6.89 -3.66 -2.63
CA ILE A 73 -7.62 -3.79 -1.36
C ILE A 73 -8.68 -2.69 -1.29
N PRO A 74 -9.93 -3.00 -1.67
CA PRO A 74 -11.02 -2.02 -1.62
C PRO A 74 -11.43 -1.73 -0.18
N ARG A 75 -11.62 -0.44 0.10
CA ARG A 75 -12.14 0.08 1.37
C ARG A 75 -13.17 1.16 1.11
N PHE A 76 -14.31 1.03 1.80
CA PHE A 76 -15.42 1.97 1.77
C PHE A 76 -15.70 2.45 3.20
N ASN A 77 -15.95 3.74 3.35
CA ASN A 77 -16.21 4.35 4.65
C ASN A 77 -17.60 3.97 5.16
N GLU A 78 -17.73 3.79 6.47
CA GLU A 78 -19.00 3.44 7.11
C GLU A 78 -19.67 4.63 7.80
N LEU A 79 -18.99 5.77 7.90
CA LEU A 79 -19.56 6.98 8.50
C LEU A 79 -20.57 7.63 7.55
N LYS A 80 -21.83 7.63 8.00
CA LYS A 80 -22.94 8.30 7.32
C LYS A 80 -23.41 9.52 8.10
N ASP A 81 -23.92 10.53 7.41
CA ASP A 81 -24.64 11.63 8.02
C ASP A 81 -26.11 11.24 8.32
N GLU A 82 -26.89 12.18 8.83
CA GLU A 82 -28.30 11.97 9.17
C GLU A 82 -29.20 11.65 7.97
N ASN A 83 -28.76 11.98 6.75
CA ASN A 83 -29.48 11.69 5.51
C ASN A 83 -29.06 10.35 4.88
N GLY A 84 -28.08 9.65 5.48
CA GLY A 84 -27.54 8.38 4.98
C GLY A 84 -26.43 8.54 3.92
N ASP A 85 -26.00 9.77 3.64
CA ASP A 85 -24.88 10.06 2.74
C ASP A 85 -23.55 9.89 3.46
N TYR A 86 -22.45 9.73 2.71
CA TYR A 86 -21.12 9.68 3.32
C TYR A 86 -20.81 11.00 4.04
N LYS A 87 -20.53 10.90 5.35
CA LYS A 87 -20.21 12.07 6.17
C LYS A 87 -18.95 12.79 5.66
N PHE A 88 -17.99 12.00 5.18
CA PHE A 88 -16.74 12.45 4.57
C PHE A 88 -16.73 11.92 3.13
N LYS A 89 -17.14 12.77 2.19
CA LYS A 89 -17.47 12.38 0.82
C LYS A 89 -16.24 12.03 0.00
N ASP A 90 -15.15 12.76 0.17
CA ASP A 90 -13.92 12.52 -0.58
C ASP A 90 -13.22 11.25 -0.12
N ALA A 91 -13.48 10.80 1.11
CA ALA A 91 -13.05 9.49 1.61
C ALA A 91 -14.20 8.47 1.67
N ALA A 92 -15.24 8.59 0.84
CA ALA A 92 -16.30 7.58 0.73
C ALA A 92 -15.73 6.20 0.37
N GLU A 93 -14.66 6.20 -0.43
CA GLU A 93 -13.82 5.06 -0.74
C GLU A 93 -12.34 5.45 -0.69
N PHE A 94 -11.48 4.49 -0.37
CA PHE A 94 -10.06 4.72 -0.18
C PHE A 94 -9.25 3.45 -0.49
N HIS A 95 -9.27 3.04 -1.75
CA HIS A 95 -8.71 1.76 -2.17
C HIS A 95 -7.18 1.77 -2.14
N THR A 96 -6.57 0.62 -1.80
CA THR A 96 -5.12 0.48 -1.82
C THR A 96 -4.69 -0.38 -3.00
N LEU A 97 -3.83 0.13 -3.87
CA LEU A 97 -3.15 -0.64 -4.89
C LEU A 97 -1.83 -1.17 -4.30
N ARG A 98 -1.66 -2.49 -4.34
CA ARG A 98 -0.40 -3.14 -3.96
C ARG A 98 0.45 -3.31 -5.20
N ILE A 99 1.62 -2.73 -5.22
CA ILE A 99 2.53 -2.76 -6.38
C ILE A 99 3.79 -3.50 -5.98
N GLN A 100 4.25 -4.40 -6.85
CA GLN A 100 5.43 -5.22 -6.58
C GLN A 100 6.67 -4.32 -6.41
N PRO A 101 7.49 -4.52 -5.36
CA PRO A 101 8.76 -3.81 -5.22
C PRO A 101 9.84 -4.44 -6.12
N PRO A 102 10.91 -3.72 -6.48
CA PRO A 102 12.15 -4.33 -6.90
C PRO A 102 12.71 -5.27 -5.82
N ALA A 103 13.40 -6.33 -6.26
CA ALA A 103 14.08 -7.25 -5.35
C ALA A 103 15.08 -6.52 -4.44
N GLY A 104 15.05 -6.83 -3.14
CA GLY A 104 15.88 -6.16 -2.13
C GLY A 104 15.50 -4.70 -1.85
N MET A 105 14.40 -4.16 -2.41
CA MET A 105 13.90 -2.81 -2.14
C MET A 105 14.89 -1.68 -2.46
N HIS A 106 15.68 -1.83 -3.52
CA HIS A 106 16.59 -0.79 -3.99
C HIS A 106 15.89 0.11 -5.01
N TYR A 107 15.97 1.43 -4.81
CA TYR A 107 15.34 2.44 -5.66
C TYR A 107 16.33 3.55 -6.02
N THR A 108 16.12 4.16 -7.18
CA THR A 108 16.73 5.47 -7.49
C THR A 108 15.78 6.58 -7.04
N SER A 109 16.31 7.77 -6.76
CA SER A 109 15.46 8.91 -6.40
C SER A 109 14.56 9.33 -7.56
N ASP A 110 15.04 9.21 -8.80
CA ASP A 110 14.25 9.50 -10.00
C ASP A 110 13.04 8.57 -10.12
N LEU A 111 13.24 7.27 -9.91
CA LEU A 111 12.14 6.31 -9.93
C LEU A 111 11.09 6.61 -8.85
N LEU A 112 11.52 6.94 -7.63
CA LEU A 112 10.60 7.28 -6.55
C LEU A 112 9.79 8.54 -6.86
N ARG A 113 10.41 9.55 -7.50
CA ARG A 113 9.68 10.75 -7.95
C ARG A 113 8.67 10.41 -9.02
N THR A 114 9.07 9.65 -10.05
CA THR A 114 8.14 9.18 -11.10
C THR A 114 6.96 8.43 -10.51
N MET A 115 7.18 7.51 -9.56
CA MET A 115 6.09 6.80 -8.89
C MET A 115 5.13 7.73 -8.12
N CYS A 116 5.67 8.72 -7.40
CA CYS A 116 4.86 9.69 -6.68
C CYS A 116 4.00 10.52 -7.65
N ASP A 117 4.61 11.07 -8.70
CA ASP A 117 3.96 11.89 -9.72
C ASP A 117 2.87 11.08 -10.43
N THR A 118 3.19 9.87 -10.91
CA THR A 118 2.24 8.95 -11.52
C THR A 118 1.03 8.68 -10.62
N PHE A 119 1.23 8.53 -9.30
CA PHE A 119 0.10 8.28 -8.40
C PHE A 119 -0.80 9.51 -8.24
N VAL A 120 -0.24 10.68 -7.95
CA VAL A 120 -1.05 11.88 -7.67
C VAL A 120 -1.68 12.49 -8.91
N ASP A 121 -1.00 12.43 -10.06
CA ASP A 121 -1.48 12.98 -11.34
C ASP A 121 -2.69 12.19 -11.87
N ASN A 122 -2.83 10.93 -11.47
CA ASN A 122 -3.92 10.04 -11.86
C ASN A 122 -5.01 9.89 -10.77
N GLY A 123 -5.09 10.85 -9.86
CA GLY A 123 -6.16 10.93 -8.85
C GLY A 123 -5.91 10.11 -7.58
N GLY A 124 -4.68 9.67 -7.37
CA GLY A 124 -4.25 9.06 -6.11
C GLY A 124 -4.15 10.06 -4.98
N SER A 125 -4.31 9.59 -3.75
CA SER A 125 -4.29 10.44 -2.55
C SER A 125 -2.89 10.98 -2.18
N GLY A 126 -1.84 10.44 -2.80
CA GLY A 126 -0.44 10.70 -2.45
C GLY A 126 0.03 10.00 -1.18
N LEU A 127 -0.84 9.28 -0.46
CA LEU A 127 -0.46 8.48 0.69
C LEU A 127 0.17 7.16 0.24
N ILE A 128 1.46 7.00 0.50
CA ILE A 128 2.20 5.79 0.13
C ILE A 128 2.84 5.19 1.38
N ALA A 129 2.68 3.88 1.56
CA ALA A 129 3.46 3.14 2.56
C ALA A 129 4.54 2.30 1.90
N PHE A 130 5.78 2.61 2.26
CA PHE A 130 7.00 1.86 1.97
C PHE A 130 7.42 1.09 3.23
N HIS A 131 7.09 -0.19 3.39
CA HIS A 131 6.34 -1.09 2.51
C HIS A 131 5.24 -1.81 3.30
N GLY A 132 4.34 -2.49 2.60
CA GLY A 132 3.47 -3.49 3.20
C GLY A 132 4.28 -4.65 3.77
N GLN A 133 3.74 -5.34 4.79
CA GLN A 133 4.42 -6.46 5.44
C GLN A 133 4.74 -7.65 4.52
N SER A 134 4.08 -7.76 3.37
CA SER A 134 4.39 -8.76 2.35
C SER A 134 5.45 -8.29 1.36
N GLY A 135 5.67 -6.98 1.24
CA GLY A 135 6.71 -6.36 0.42
C GLY A 135 6.21 -5.29 -0.51
N ASP A 136 4.91 -5.31 -0.82
CA ASP A 136 4.28 -4.38 -1.73
C ASP A 136 4.54 -2.92 -1.36
N ILE A 137 4.77 -2.09 -2.37
CA ILE A 137 4.54 -0.65 -2.25
C ILE A 137 3.03 -0.48 -2.19
N MET A 138 2.53 0.20 -1.15
CA MET A 138 1.09 0.39 -0.97
C MET A 138 0.73 1.83 -1.33
N PHE A 139 0.19 2.04 -2.51
CA PHE A 139 -0.42 3.29 -2.94
C PHE A 139 -1.84 3.33 -2.40
N GLN A 140 -2.07 4.13 -1.35
CA GLN A 140 -3.30 4.12 -0.56
C GLN A 140 -4.16 5.32 -0.94
N GLY A 141 -5.44 5.09 -1.23
CA GLY A 141 -6.37 6.13 -1.61
C GLY A 141 -6.46 6.29 -3.12
N ALA A 142 -7.40 5.53 -3.68
CA ALA A 142 -7.92 5.65 -5.03
C ALA A 142 -9.45 5.44 -4.97
N THR A 143 -10.15 5.93 -5.98
CA THR A 143 -11.56 5.61 -6.23
C THR A 143 -11.67 4.35 -7.10
N GLU A 144 -12.85 3.75 -7.19
CA GLU A 144 -13.11 2.70 -8.16
C GLU A 144 -12.81 3.19 -9.58
N GLU A 145 -13.18 4.43 -9.89
CA GLU A 145 -12.95 5.08 -11.18
C GLU A 145 -11.45 5.25 -11.51
N THR A 146 -10.63 5.69 -10.55
CA THR A 146 -9.20 5.95 -10.81
C THR A 146 -8.33 4.70 -10.70
N THR A 147 -8.81 3.63 -10.08
CA THR A 147 -8.01 2.42 -9.82
C THR A 147 -7.40 1.82 -11.09
N GLN A 148 -8.17 1.70 -12.17
CA GLN A 148 -7.64 1.15 -13.43
C GLN A 148 -6.60 2.07 -14.06
N THR A 149 -6.85 3.38 -14.08
CA THR A 149 -5.94 4.38 -14.67
C THR A 149 -4.61 4.40 -13.92
N ILE A 150 -4.64 4.48 -12.59
CA ILE A 150 -3.42 4.47 -11.76
C ILE A 150 -2.61 3.20 -12.03
N PHE A 151 -3.26 2.04 -12.11
CA PHE A 151 -2.55 0.79 -12.43
C PHE A 151 -1.92 0.82 -13.82
N ASN A 152 -2.66 1.26 -14.85
CA ASN A 152 -2.12 1.33 -16.21
C ASN A 152 -0.86 2.20 -16.27
N GLU A 153 -0.89 3.38 -15.66
CA GLU A 153 0.25 4.31 -15.69
C GLU A 153 1.46 3.78 -14.90
N LEU A 154 1.22 3.09 -13.78
CA LEU A 154 2.29 2.37 -13.05
C LEU A 154 2.86 1.21 -13.89
N ASN A 155 2.02 0.55 -14.69
CA ASN A 155 2.44 -0.52 -15.58
C ASN A 155 3.28 -0.03 -16.75
N GLU A 156 2.92 1.10 -17.34
CA GLU A 156 3.69 1.75 -18.40
C GLU A 156 5.12 2.11 -17.95
N ILE A 157 5.32 2.48 -16.68
CA ILE A 157 6.66 2.72 -16.11
C ILE A 157 7.35 1.43 -15.59
N GLY A 158 6.80 0.26 -15.88
CA GLY A 158 7.42 -1.06 -15.65
C GLY A 158 7.08 -1.73 -14.33
N PHE A 159 6.03 -1.29 -13.62
CA PHE A 159 5.61 -1.88 -12.34
C PHE A 159 4.31 -2.67 -12.47
N ASP A 160 4.31 -3.86 -11.91
CA ASP A 160 3.14 -4.74 -11.94
C ASP A 160 2.46 -4.79 -10.57
N MET A 161 1.19 -5.20 -10.55
CA MET A 161 0.41 -5.33 -9.34
C MET A 161 0.90 -6.53 -8.51
N GLY A 162 0.92 -6.37 -7.19
CA GLY A 162 1.22 -7.42 -6.24
C GLY A 162 0.03 -8.35 -5.97
N GLY A 163 0.27 -9.37 -5.15
CA GLY A 163 -0.74 -10.39 -4.84
C GLY A 163 -1.70 -10.02 -3.71
N ALA A 164 -2.99 -10.31 -3.89
CA ALA A 164 -4.01 -10.29 -2.82
C ALA A 164 -5.03 -11.42 -3.01
N GLY A 165 -5.83 -11.70 -1.96
CA GLY A 165 -6.82 -12.78 -2.01
C GLY A 165 -6.22 -14.18 -1.81
N PRO A 166 -6.95 -15.24 -2.21
CA PRO A 166 -6.49 -16.63 -2.15
C PRO A 166 -5.56 -16.95 -3.34
N ALA A 167 -4.43 -16.26 -3.34
CA ALA A 167 -3.43 -16.22 -4.40
C ALA A 167 -2.03 -16.32 -3.79
N VAL A 168 -1.03 -16.54 -4.64
CA VAL A 168 0.35 -16.24 -4.29
C VAL A 168 0.45 -14.74 -3.96
N ARG A 169 1.10 -14.42 -2.86
CA ARG A 169 1.33 -13.03 -2.45
C ARG A 169 2.71 -12.59 -2.91
N THR A 170 2.88 -11.29 -3.00
CA THR A 170 4.21 -10.69 -3.14
C THR A 170 5.12 -11.23 -2.03
N GLY A 171 6.26 -11.75 -2.46
CA GLY A 171 7.34 -12.19 -1.58
C GLY A 171 8.38 -11.09 -1.40
N MET A 172 9.32 -11.32 -0.48
CA MET A 172 10.48 -10.46 -0.30
C MET A 172 11.72 -11.29 -0.01
N SER A 173 12.88 -10.67 -0.22
CA SER A 173 14.17 -11.15 0.24
C SER A 173 14.75 -10.21 1.29
N CYS A 174 15.65 -10.71 2.14
CA CYS A 174 16.58 -9.81 2.83
C CYS A 174 17.48 -9.06 1.83
N VAL A 175 18.26 -8.08 2.31
CA VAL A 175 19.20 -7.32 1.46
C VAL A 175 20.24 -8.23 0.81
N GLY A 176 20.63 -9.27 1.52
CA GLY A 176 21.38 -10.38 0.96
C GLY A 176 22.74 -10.03 0.37
N ALA A 177 23.14 -10.77 -0.67
CA ALA A 177 24.44 -10.60 -1.35
C ALA A 177 24.69 -9.20 -1.91
N ALA A 178 23.66 -8.33 -1.98
CA ALA A 178 23.84 -6.93 -2.35
C ALA A 178 24.66 -6.14 -1.30
N ARG A 179 24.57 -6.50 -0.01
CA ARG A 179 25.25 -5.76 1.07
C ARG A 179 25.51 -6.57 2.36
N CYS A 180 25.48 -7.88 2.32
CA CYS A 180 25.71 -8.73 3.47
C CYS A 180 26.69 -9.87 3.13
N GLU A 181 27.79 -9.91 3.85
CA GLU A 181 28.86 -10.90 3.74
C GLU A 181 28.48 -12.29 4.30
N MET A 182 27.38 -12.37 5.05
CA MET A 182 26.85 -13.64 5.59
C MET A 182 25.89 -14.34 4.63
N SER A 183 25.63 -13.76 3.45
CA SER A 183 24.72 -14.30 2.45
C SER A 183 25.27 -15.59 1.84
N ASN A 184 24.44 -16.65 1.83
CA ASN A 184 24.79 -17.97 1.27
C ASN A 184 24.03 -18.27 -0.04
N THR A 185 23.29 -17.31 -0.57
CA THR A 185 22.52 -17.45 -1.82
C THR A 185 22.43 -16.09 -2.51
N ASN A 186 21.99 -16.05 -3.77
CA ASN A 186 21.63 -14.78 -4.39
C ASN A 186 20.13 -14.54 -4.17
N GLU A 187 19.79 -13.86 -3.07
CA GLU A 187 18.40 -13.73 -2.62
C GLU A 187 17.56 -12.91 -3.60
N SER A 188 18.14 -11.90 -4.24
CA SER A 188 17.45 -11.10 -5.25
C SER A 188 17.13 -11.92 -6.50
N ALA A 189 18.06 -12.77 -6.95
CA ALA A 189 17.83 -13.68 -8.06
C ALA A 189 16.82 -14.78 -7.71
N ALA A 190 16.91 -15.35 -6.50
CA ALA A 190 15.97 -16.35 -6.01
C ALA A 190 14.55 -15.79 -5.92
N LEU A 191 14.38 -14.61 -5.32
CA LEU A 191 13.09 -13.93 -5.23
C LEU A 191 12.50 -13.66 -6.62
N ARG A 192 13.30 -13.10 -7.54
CA ARG A 192 12.83 -12.79 -8.90
C ARG A 192 12.45 -14.06 -9.67
N THR A 193 13.18 -15.15 -9.47
CA THR A 193 12.85 -16.46 -10.07
C THR A 193 11.49 -16.96 -9.56
N LEU A 194 11.25 -16.90 -8.26
CA LEU A 194 9.97 -17.30 -7.65
C LEU A 194 8.82 -16.42 -8.14
N VAL A 195 8.96 -15.09 -8.10
CA VAL A 195 7.93 -14.15 -8.57
C VAL A 195 7.56 -14.42 -10.02
N ASN A 196 8.55 -14.57 -10.91
CA ASN A 196 8.27 -14.82 -12.33
C ASN A 196 7.62 -16.19 -12.58
N ALA A 197 7.97 -17.21 -11.79
CA ALA A 197 7.39 -18.55 -11.91
C ALA A 197 5.92 -18.60 -11.47
N PHE A 198 5.53 -17.76 -10.52
CA PHE A 198 4.20 -17.75 -9.90
C PHE A 198 3.38 -16.50 -10.24
N LEU A 199 3.71 -15.78 -11.31
CA LEU A 199 3.06 -14.52 -11.66
C LEU A 199 1.56 -14.71 -11.93
N ASP A 200 1.19 -15.79 -12.63
CA ASP A 200 -0.22 -16.11 -12.89
C ASP A 200 -0.99 -16.40 -11.59
N ASP A 201 -0.43 -17.25 -10.72
CA ASP A 201 -1.02 -17.59 -9.41
C ASP A 201 -1.08 -16.39 -8.45
N MET A 202 -0.28 -15.35 -8.68
CA MET A 202 -0.30 -14.10 -7.92
C MET A 202 -1.45 -13.19 -8.35
N HIS A 203 -1.66 -13.07 -9.66
CA HIS A 203 -2.64 -12.15 -10.23
C HIS A 203 -4.03 -12.75 -10.39
N ARG A 204 -4.13 -14.08 -10.55
CA ARG A 204 -5.37 -14.80 -10.82
C ARG A 204 -5.60 -15.81 -9.71
N PRO A 205 -6.26 -15.41 -8.60
CA PRO A 205 -6.45 -16.28 -7.44
C PRO A 205 -7.10 -17.62 -7.81
N ALA A 206 -6.30 -18.69 -7.72
CA ALA A 206 -6.72 -20.07 -8.00
C ALA A 206 -6.44 -21.03 -6.83
N LEU A 207 -5.86 -20.53 -5.73
CA LEU A 207 -5.47 -21.35 -4.60
C LEU A 207 -6.61 -21.50 -3.58
N PRO A 208 -6.61 -22.55 -2.74
CA PRO A 208 -7.59 -22.68 -1.65
C PRO A 208 -7.50 -21.53 -0.63
N TYR A 209 -6.30 -21.00 -0.41
CA TYR A 209 -6.08 -19.82 0.40
C TYR A 209 -4.78 -19.10 0.00
N LYS A 210 -4.37 -18.08 0.75
CA LYS A 210 -3.15 -17.31 0.46
C LYS A 210 -1.90 -18.19 0.60
N MET A 211 -0.90 -17.93 -0.25
CA MET A 211 0.42 -18.55 -0.17
C MET A 211 1.50 -17.47 -0.31
N LYS A 212 2.58 -17.57 0.47
CA LYS A 212 3.69 -16.62 0.49
C LYS A 212 5.01 -17.36 0.38
N PHE A 213 5.94 -16.83 -0.39
CA PHE A 213 7.35 -17.16 -0.28
C PHE A 213 8.15 -15.98 0.27
N LYS A 214 9.19 -16.27 1.05
CA LYS A 214 10.18 -15.29 1.49
C LYS A 214 11.58 -15.90 1.47
N VAL A 215 12.57 -15.05 1.17
CA VAL A 215 13.95 -15.47 0.97
C VAL A 215 14.87 -14.85 2.02
N SER A 216 15.59 -15.68 2.77
CA SER A 216 16.62 -15.28 3.72
C SER A 216 17.90 -16.05 3.47
N GLY A 217 18.97 -15.38 3.04
CA GLY A 217 20.21 -16.06 2.67
C GLY A 217 21.06 -16.60 3.82
N CYS A 218 20.66 -16.46 5.07
CA CYS A 218 21.30 -17.10 6.21
C CYS A 218 20.33 -17.28 7.39
N ALA A 219 20.76 -18.03 8.40
CA ALA A 219 19.95 -18.38 9.58
C ALA A 219 19.58 -17.20 10.49
N ASN A 220 20.15 -16.00 10.29
CA ASN A 220 19.70 -14.80 10.99
C ASN A 220 18.28 -14.37 10.57
N ASP A 221 17.79 -14.87 9.44
CA ASP A 221 16.43 -14.68 8.93
C ASP A 221 15.95 -13.21 8.96
N CYS A 222 16.75 -12.29 8.42
CA CYS A 222 16.40 -10.87 8.43
C CYS A 222 15.10 -10.54 7.68
N MET A 223 14.61 -11.45 6.82
CA MET A 223 13.31 -11.33 6.16
C MET A 223 12.14 -11.84 7.02
N ASN A 224 12.45 -12.51 8.13
CA ASN A 224 11.52 -13.29 8.94
C ASN A 224 10.66 -14.19 8.03
N SER A 225 11.35 -14.99 7.23
CA SER A 225 10.77 -15.94 6.29
C SER A 225 10.09 -17.09 7.02
N ILE A 226 10.68 -17.60 8.11
CA ILE A 226 10.17 -18.78 8.81
C ILE A 226 8.81 -18.52 9.48
N GLU A 227 8.54 -17.32 9.98
CA GLU A 227 7.27 -17.01 10.65
C GLU A 227 6.23 -16.37 9.72
N ARG A 228 6.67 -15.77 8.59
CA ARG A 228 5.81 -14.91 7.77
C ARG A 228 5.71 -15.34 6.31
N SER A 229 6.06 -16.59 6.00
CA SER A 229 5.82 -17.22 4.70
C SER A 229 5.41 -18.68 4.83
N ASP A 230 4.72 -19.20 3.83
CA ASP A 230 4.32 -20.60 3.73
C ASP A 230 5.47 -21.44 3.14
N PHE A 231 6.35 -20.79 2.36
CA PHE A 231 7.56 -21.37 1.79
C PHE A 231 8.76 -20.46 2.09
N ALA A 232 9.59 -20.88 3.04
CA ALA A 232 10.79 -20.15 3.46
C ALA A 232 12.05 -20.77 2.82
N THR A 233 12.89 -19.94 2.21
CA THR A 233 14.14 -20.37 1.54
C THR A 233 15.33 -19.50 1.88
#